data_AF-A0AAE0Y9K5-F1
#
_entry.id   AF-A0AAE0Y9K5-F1
#
_cell.length_a   1.000
_cell.length_b   1.000
_cell.length_c   1.000
_cell.angle_alpha   90.00
_cell.angle_beta   90.00
_cell.angle_gamma   90.00
#
_symmetry.space_group_name_H-M   'P 1'
#
loop_
_entity.id
_entity.type
_entity.pdbx_description
1 polymer ?
#
loop_
_entity_poly.entity_id
_entity_poly.type
_entity_poly.pdbx_seq_one_letter_code
_entity_poly.pdbx_strand_id
1 'polypeptide(L)'
;MGIDKRAAVRDYFLTHPSQYAPWYHQMFDRERFEVIYHTMLHVDEPDATGKNNIEPFVNRLIESYNEAFTPYENVSIDEMIIGWKGRWKYKQYNASKPHKYHIKSFGLVDSATG
;
A
#
# COMPACT_ATOMS: atom_id res chain seq x y z
N MET A 1 -5.56 -7.90 7.42
CA MET A 1 -4.87 -7.56 6.15
C MET A 1 -3.42 -7.16 6.37
N GLY A 2 -3.09 -6.37 7.41
CA GLY A 2 -1.70 -6.10 7.83
C GLY A 2 -1.20 -7.04 8.93
N ILE A 3 -1.83 -6.99 10.12
CA ILE A 3 -1.47 -7.79 11.32
C ILE A 3 -2.08 -9.20 11.24
N ASP A 4 -3.40 -9.34 11.27
CA ASP A 4 -4.08 -10.62 10.98
C ASP A 4 -4.12 -10.81 9.46
N LYS A 5 -3.35 -11.77 8.92
CA LYS A 5 -3.28 -12.03 7.48
C LYS A 5 -4.10 -13.29 7.14
N ARG A 6 -5.14 -13.09 6.33
CA ARG A 6 -5.95 -14.16 5.71
C ARG A 6 -5.61 -14.31 4.23
N ALA A 7 -5.96 -15.45 3.65
CA ALA A 7 -5.63 -15.78 2.25
C ALA A 7 -6.37 -14.89 1.24
N ALA A 8 -7.66 -14.62 1.46
CA ALA A 8 -8.45 -13.71 0.66
C ALA A 8 -9.23 -12.69 1.51
N VAL A 9 -9.70 -11.61 0.88
CA VAL A 9 -10.50 -10.57 1.54
C VAL A 9 -11.81 -11.12 2.12
N ARG A 10 -12.48 -12.01 1.39
CA ARG A 10 -13.70 -12.66 1.88
C ARG A 10 -13.49 -13.46 3.18
N ASP A 11 -12.26 -13.94 3.40
CA ASP A 11 -11.97 -14.86 4.50
C ASP A 11 -12.00 -14.17 5.87
N TYR A 12 -11.89 -12.83 5.89
CA TYR A 12 -12.07 -12.03 7.10
C TYR A 12 -13.51 -12.06 7.62
N PHE A 13 -14.48 -12.38 6.75
CA PHE A 13 -15.91 -12.38 7.07
C PHE A 13 -16.48 -13.79 7.23
N LEU A 14 -15.63 -14.81 7.38
CA LEU A 14 -16.07 -16.19 7.62
C LEU A 14 -16.70 -16.33 9.00
N THR A 15 -17.74 -17.16 9.09
CA THR A 15 -18.49 -17.44 10.33
C THR A 15 -18.09 -18.76 10.98
N HIS A 16 -17.18 -19.53 10.36
CA HIS A 16 -16.74 -20.82 10.90
C HIS A 16 -15.99 -20.60 12.24
N PRO A 17 -16.32 -21.32 13.33
CA PRO A 17 -15.79 -21.02 14.68
C PRO A 17 -14.27 -20.90 14.78
N SER A 18 -13.52 -21.72 14.05
CA SER A 18 -12.04 -21.70 14.07
C SER A 18 -11.42 -20.48 13.37
N GLN A 19 -12.19 -19.76 12.56
CA GLN A 19 -11.73 -18.63 11.75
C GLN A 19 -12.54 -17.36 12.00
N TYR A 20 -13.61 -17.46 12.81
CA TYR A 20 -14.52 -16.37 13.09
C TYR A 20 -13.84 -15.27 13.90
N ALA A 21 -13.87 -14.06 13.34
CA ALA A 21 -13.35 -12.87 13.97
C ALA A 21 -14.47 -11.81 14.01
N PRO A 22 -15.19 -11.68 15.15
CA PRO A 22 -16.39 -10.84 15.27
C PRO A 22 -16.16 -9.37 14.89
N TRP A 23 -14.94 -8.88 15.10
CA TRP A 23 -14.54 -7.50 14.82
C TRP A 23 -14.85 -7.06 13.39
N TYR A 24 -14.63 -7.93 12.39
CA TYR A 24 -14.83 -7.56 10.99
C TYR A 24 -16.31 -7.32 10.67
N HIS A 25 -17.21 -8.17 11.19
CA HIS A 25 -18.66 -8.04 11.01
C HIS A 25 -19.27 -6.87 11.78
N GLN A 26 -18.61 -6.37 12.83
CA GLN A 26 -19.03 -5.16 13.53
C GLN A 26 -18.69 -3.89 12.75
N MET A 27 -17.59 -3.91 11.99
CA MET A 27 -17.09 -2.72 11.30
C MET A 27 -17.72 -2.55 9.90
N PHE A 28 -17.82 -3.64 9.13
CA PHE A 28 -18.42 -3.61 7.78
C PHE A 28 -19.22 -4.88 7.50
N ASP A 29 -20.21 -4.76 6.62
CA ASP A 29 -20.72 -5.92 5.89
C ASP A 29 -19.71 -6.35 4.82
N ARG A 30 -19.64 -7.66 4.54
CA ARG A 30 -18.70 -8.22 3.56
C ARG A 30 -18.85 -7.59 2.19
N GLU A 31 -20.07 -7.50 1.67
CA GLU A 31 -20.32 -7.04 0.30
C GLU A 31 -19.93 -5.57 0.15
N ARG A 32 -20.31 -4.75 1.14
CA ARG A 32 -19.92 -3.35 1.18
C ARG A 32 -18.40 -3.19 1.23
N PHE A 33 -17.71 -3.99 2.06
CA PHE A 33 -16.26 -3.94 2.15
C PHE A 33 -15.59 -4.34 0.83
N GLU A 34 -16.04 -5.43 0.19
CA GLU A 34 -15.48 -5.88 -1.09
C GLU A 34 -15.67 -4.85 -2.21
N VAL A 35 -16.86 -4.23 -2.29
CA VAL A 35 -17.11 -3.15 -3.26
C VAL A 35 -16.13 -2.00 -3.03
N ILE A 36 -16.01 -1.52 -1.80
CA ILE A 36 -15.07 -0.46 -1.44
C ILE A 36 -13.64 -0.86 -1.78
N TYR A 37 -13.19 -2.05 -1.34
CA TYR A 37 -11.82 -2.52 -1.53
C TYR A 37 -11.43 -2.63 -3.01
N HIS A 38 -12.35 -3.04 -3.87
CA HIS A 38 -12.09 -3.23 -5.30
C HIS A 38 -12.29 -1.97 -6.16
N THR A 39 -12.97 -0.94 -5.64
CA THR A 39 -13.32 0.26 -6.42
C THR A 39 -12.74 1.57 -5.88
N MET A 40 -12.37 1.63 -4.59
CA MET A 40 -11.79 2.82 -3.97
C MET A 40 -10.29 2.90 -4.20
N LEU A 41 -9.92 3.42 -5.38
CA LEU A 41 -8.65 4.09 -5.63
C LEU A 41 -8.80 4.95 -6.89
N HIS A 42 -9.68 5.94 -6.81
CA HIS A 42 -9.72 7.06 -7.76
C HIS A 42 -9.19 8.29 -7.01
N VAL A 43 -7.87 8.37 -6.81
CA VAL A 43 -7.22 9.60 -6.31
C VAL A 43 -6.74 10.42 -7.49
N ASP A 44 -7.63 10.53 -8.46
CA ASP A 44 -7.31 10.98 -9.80
C ASP A 44 -8.16 12.20 -10.15
N GLU A 45 -7.55 13.11 -10.89
CA GLU A 45 -8.30 14.10 -11.63
C GLU A 45 -8.96 13.40 -12.83
N PRO A 46 -10.13 13.85 -13.31
CA PRO A 46 -10.92 13.13 -14.32
C PRO A 46 -10.16 12.72 -15.60
N ASP A 47 -9.03 13.36 -15.90
CA ASP A 47 -8.24 13.18 -17.12
C ASP A 47 -6.80 12.70 -16.89
N ALA A 48 -6.40 12.41 -15.64
CA ALA A 48 -5.01 12.03 -15.42
C ALA A 48 -4.72 10.58 -15.83
N THR A 49 -3.52 10.38 -16.35
CA THR A 49 -3.07 9.07 -16.87
C THR A 49 -1.71 8.68 -16.30
N GLY A 50 -1.54 7.39 -16.04
CA GLY A 50 -0.28 6.81 -15.59
C GLY A 50 0.09 7.22 -14.16
N LYS A 51 1.19 7.97 -14.01
CA LYS A 51 1.70 8.40 -12.69
C LYS A 51 0.82 9.51 -12.09
N ASN A 52 0.22 10.34 -12.93
CA ASN A 52 -0.54 11.50 -12.52
C ASN A 52 -1.77 11.13 -11.66
N ASN A 53 -2.27 9.90 -11.77
CA ASN A 53 -3.43 9.40 -11.02
C ASN A 53 -3.13 9.12 -9.54
N ILE A 54 -1.86 9.15 -9.16
CA ILE A 54 -1.41 8.85 -7.79
C ILE A 54 -0.50 9.97 -7.27
N GLU A 55 0.12 10.75 -8.15
CA GLU A 55 1.05 11.81 -7.80
C GLU A 55 0.46 12.88 -6.86
N PRO A 56 -0.77 13.40 -7.04
CA PRO A 56 -1.36 14.36 -6.10
C PRO A 56 -1.46 13.80 -4.69
N PHE A 57 -1.87 12.53 -4.56
CA PHE A 57 -1.95 11.84 -3.28
C PHE A 57 -0.59 11.69 -2.62
N VAL A 58 0.40 11.22 -3.38
CA VAL A 58 1.76 10.99 -2.89
C VAL A 58 2.42 12.31 -2.47
N ASN A 59 2.24 13.37 -3.24
CA ASN A 59 2.77 14.69 -2.89
C ASN A 59 2.17 15.19 -1.57
N ARG A 60 0.85 15.01 -1.37
CA ARG A 60 0.19 15.38 -0.12
C ARG A 60 0.71 14.61 1.09
N LEU A 61 1.03 13.32 0.91
CA LEU A 61 1.65 12.51 1.96
C LEU A 61 3.07 13.00 2.26
N ILE A 62 3.88 13.26 1.23
CA ILE A 62 5.25 13.76 1.39
C ILE A 62 5.28 15.10 2.13
N GLU A 63 4.39 16.04 1.78
CA GLU A 63 4.20 17.30 2.52
C GLU A 63 3.95 17.03 4.00
N SER A 64 3.00 16.16 4.31
CA SER A 64 2.62 15.83 5.69
C SER A 64 3.77 15.17 6.46
N TYR A 65 4.57 14.33 5.80
CA TYR A 65 5.72 13.67 6.43
C TYR A 65 6.84 14.65 6.74
N ASN A 66 7.13 15.57 5.82
CA ASN A 66 8.15 16.61 6.02
C ASN A 66 7.78 17.58 7.14
N GLU A 67 6.48 17.87 7.32
CA GLU A 67 5.99 18.68 8.44
C GLU A 67 6.05 17.93 9.78
N ALA A 68 5.78 16.62 9.78
CA ALA A 68 5.69 15.82 10.99
C ALA A 68 7.05 15.50 11.64
N PHE A 69 8.12 15.42 10.84
CA PHE A 69 9.42 14.99 11.34
C PHE A 69 10.58 15.64 10.58
N THR A 70 11.54 16.17 11.34
CA THR A 70 12.84 16.59 10.81
C THR A 70 13.88 15.53 11.18
N PRO A 71 14.59 14.94 10.19
CA PRO A 71 15.66 13.98 10.46
C PRO A 71 16.76 14.53 11.36
N TYR A 72 17.49 13.64 12.02
CA TYR A 72 18.70 13.98 12.75
C TYR A 72 19.88 14.19 11.77
N GLU A 73 21.11 14.04 12.26
CA GLU A 73 22.32 14.35 11.50
C GLU A 73 22.50 13.47 10.26
N ASN A 74 22.13 12.19 10.32
CA ASN A 74 22.48 11.21 9.31
C ASN A 74 21.23 10.62 8.63
N VAL A 75 21.17 10.77 7.31
CA VAL A 75 20.11 10.18 6.47
C VAL A 75 20.69 9.14 5.52
N SER A 76 19.91 8.11 5.23
CA SER A 76 20.24 7.07 4.26
C SER A 76 19.24 7.08 3.11
N ILE A 77 19.73 6.84 1.90
CA ILE A 77 18.91 6.72 0.70
C ILE A 77 19.07 5.30 0.16
N ASP A 78 17.95 4.60 0.00
CA ASP A 78 17.96 3.26 -0.58
C ASP A 78 16.70 2.98 -1.43
N GLU A 79 16.78 1.91 -2.19
CA GLU A 79 15.70 1.39 -3.03
C GLU A 79 14.65 0.67 -2.19
N MET A 80 13.42 1.16 -2.27
CA MET A 80 12.24 0.50 -1.73
C MET A 80 11.49 -0.24 -2.84
N ILE A 81 10.98 -1.43 -2.49
CA ILE A 81 10.37 -2.35 -3.45
C ILE A 81 8.94 -2.64 -3.04
N ILE A 82 8.01 -2.29 -3.92
CA ILE A 82 6.59 -2.64 -3.77
C ILE A 82 6.30 -3.80 -4.72
N GLY A 83 6.13 -5.00 -4.17
CA GLY A 83 5.86 -6.20 -4.96
C GLY A 83 4.56 -6.07 -5.76
N TRP A 84 4.65 -6.16 -7.08
CA TRP A 84 3.50 -5.99 -7.98
C TRP A 84 3.58 -6.91 -9.19
N LYS A 85 2.56 -7.78 -9.32
CA LYS A 85 2.44 -8.71 -10.46
C LYS A 85 1.44 -8.25 -11.52
N GLY A 86 0.69 -7.17 -11.27
CA GLY A 86 -0.34 -6.66 -12.17
C GLY A 86 0.22 -6.13 -13.51
N ARG A 87 -0.70 -5.71 -14.40
CA ARG A 87 -0.36 -5.10 -15.68
C ARG A 87 -0.07 -3.62 -15.47
N TRP A 88 1.21 -3.27 -15.41
CA TRP A 88 1.64 -1.88 -15.37
C TRP A 88 2.90 -1.73 -16.21
N LYS A 89 2.95 -0.68 -17.04
CA LYS A 89 4.00 -0.48 -18.04
C LYS A 89 5.39 -0.31 -17.41
N TYR A 90 5.45 0.26 -16.21
CA TYR A 90 6.70 0.64 -15.54
C TYR A 90 7.17 -0.35 -14.46
N LYS A 91 6.53 -1.54 -14.35
CA LYS A 91 7.01 -2.56 -13.41
C LYS A 91 8.39 -3.06 -13.84
N GLN A 92 9.27 -3.25 -12.88
CA GLN A 92 10.64 -3.73 -13.10
C GLN A 92 10.76 -5.20 -12.72
N TYR A 93 11.70 -5.89 -13.35
CA TYR A 93 12.10 -7.23 -12.98
C TYR A 93 13.52 -7.21 -12.39
N ASN A 94 13.70 -7.76 -11.19
CA ASN A 94 15.01 -8.01 -10.61
C ASN A 94 15.06 -9.41 -10.00
N ALA A 95 15.90 -10.28 -10.55
CA ALA A 95 16.03 -11.66 -10.10
C ALA A 95 16.60 -11.80 -8.68
N SER A 96 17.38 -10.82 -8.20
CA SER A 96 18.00 -10.86 -6.88
C SER A 96 17.06 -10.49 -5.74
N LYS A 97 15.88 -9.93 -6.05
CA LYS A 97 14.92 -9.46 -5.05
C LYS A 97 13.83 -10.52 -4.81
N PRO A 98 13.33 -10.68 -3.57
CA PRO A 98 12.28 -11.66 -3.25
C PRO A 98 11.02 -11.47 -4.11
N HIS A 99 10.60 -10.23 -4.28
CA HIS A 99 9.55 -9.85 -5.22
C HIS A 99 10.17 -9.48 -6.58
N LYS A 100 10.35 -10.49 -7.43
CA LYS A 100 11.03 -10.33 -8.73
C LYS A 100 10.39 -9.25 -9.60
N TYR A 101 9.06 -9.20 -9.66
CA TYR A 101 8.32 -8.14 -10.34
C TYR A 101 7.82 -7.11 -9.32
N HIS A 102 8.16 -5.84 -9.51
CA HIS A 102 7.86 -4.80 -8.54
C HIS A 102 7.80 -3.40 -9.15
N ILE A 103 7.26 -2.48 -8.35
CA ILE A 103 7.41 -1.05 -8.51
C ILE A 103 8.60 -0.62 -7.65
N LYS A 104 9.54 0.10 -8.25
CA LYS A 104 10.72 0.62 -7.58
C LYS A 104 10.47 2.05 -7.14
N SER A 105 10.76 2.35 -5.89
CA SER A 105 10.81 3.71 -5.33
C SER A 105 12.14 3.91 -4.59
N PHE A 106 12.45 5.16 -4.26
CA PHE A 106 13.57 5.51 -3.39
C PHE A 106 13.02 6.11 -2.10
N GLY A 107 13.52 5.65 -0.97
CA GLY A 107 13.19 6.20 0.34
C GLY A 107 14.38 6.98 0.89
N LEU A 108 14.10 8.15 1.47
CA LEU A 108 15.04 8.87 2.34
C LEU A 108 14.61 8.59 3.78
N VAL A 109 15.52 8.05 4.59
CA VAL A 109 15.21 7.53 5.92
C VAL A 109 16.24 8.05 6.92
N ASP A 110 15.82 8.38 8.13
CA ASP A 110 16.72 8.77 9.20
C ASP A 110 17.48 7.55 9.73
N SER A 111 18.79 7.69 9.90
CA SER A 111 19.63 6.54 10.26
C SER A 111 19.48 6.12 11.72
N ALA A 112 18.97 6.99 12.60
CA ALA A 112 18.81 6.70 14.02
C ALA A 112 17.45 6.06 14.32
N THR A 113 16.38 6.45 13.62
CA THR A 113 15.02 5.97 13.89
C THR A 113 14.52 4.89 12.93
N GLY A 114 15.17 4.76 11.76
CA GLY A 114 14.65 3.93 10.67
C GLY A 114 13.38 4.53 10.09
#